data_AF-A0AAW2ZAG9-F1
#
_entry.id   AF-A0AAW2ZAG9-F1
#
_cell.length_a   1.000
_cell.length_b   1.000
_cell.length_c   1.000
_cell.angle_alpha   90.00
_cell.angle_beta   90.00
_cell.angle_gamma   90.00
#
_symmetry.space_group_name_H-M   'P 1'
#
loop_
_entity.id
_entity.type
_entity.pdbx_description
1 polymer ?
#
loop_
_entity_poly.entity_id
_entity_poly.type
_entity_poly.pdbx_seq_one_letter_code
_entity_poly.pdbx_strand_id
1 'polypeptide(L)'
;MALNSYLDTEDVLDGMKSESPTTPRESKREERRKKRQLIKLVADETENDHIYTPADKSNSQSDGKLRDELEKLGIDYKTLLIKCERLVIEKEQSVVEAEKLTNEHKEVVDGLKEEINRLKKQQEGSTRRHQKRNEKLNDELNKLKLKAESDAQIIEKFNTKYINESELLKEVQGENDMLRGQISDESSVSKAVDESNRKLESLQQEYDEQTKLVQTLQEQIQTHVDQTQHLNTELEKYKGIEEKHLKEKEMLKQDIEQLQRNIDQQSSAKKEHEQDEVELVGLRQFKTKAENEAKEHSVQVNDLQKQIKELTTQIKDLEQAKDLQAKTDNTKEPSITVQSQHQVTITTTEESNEVTNILQKVQSNDPTLTKINLQSKNINSQQAILLCEAIRNNSKINEIDFSKNPLIQGQQCIDSICDLLDANNHIQNLYLDDTKLINFSRLLNCIKQHTNLIDVTLPDAATDKELDELDNILDAR
;
A
#
# COMPACT_ATOMS: atom_id res chain seq x y z
N MET A 1 -27.48 -25.82 -34.18
CA MET A 1 -26.13 -26.29 -33.77
C MET A 1 -25.86 -25.66 -32.41
N ALA A 2 -26.44 -26.19 -31.33
CA ALA A 2 -25.90 -27.26 -30.44
C ALA A 2 -24.57 -26.83 -29.81
N LEU A 3 -24.37 -26.72 -28.49
CA LEU A 3 -24.95 -27.46 -27.36
C LEU A 3 -25.30 -26.55 -26.17
N ASN A 4 -26.45 -26.85 -25.57
CA ASN A 4 -26.80 -26.59 -24.17
C ASN A 4 -27.51 -27.88 -23.67
N SER A 5 -27.51 -28.12 -22.36
CA SER A 5 -28.16 -29.24 -21.60
C SER A 5 -27.24 -30.42 -21.22
N TYR A 6 -27.13 -30.66 -19.91
CA TYR A 6 -27.46 -31.94 -19.26
C TYR A 6 -27.35 -31.80 -17.73
N LEU A 7 -28.48 -31.59 -17.07
CA LEU A 7 -28.71 -31.92 -15.66
C LEU A 7 -30.20 -32.23 -15.50
N ASP A 8 -30.49 -33.49 -15.19
CA ASP A 8 -31.71 -34.11 -14.64
C ASP A 8 -31.37 -35.62 -14.56
N THR A 9 -31.73 -36.44 -13.58
CA THR A 9 -32.68 -36.39 -12.45
C THR A 9 -32.33 -37.55 -11.51
N GLU A 10 -32.82 -37.46 -10.27
CA GLU A 10 -33.01 -38.56 -9.31
C GLU A 10 -33.70 -39.78 -9.94
N ASP A 11 -33.45 -41.01 -9.47
CA ASP A 11 -34.29 -41.67 -8.43
C ASP A 11 -33.97 -43.18 -8.25
N VAL A 12 -34.44 -43.72 -7.10
CA VAL A 12 -34.73 -45.13 -6.74
C VAL A 12 -33.76 -45.92 -5.81
N LEU A 13 -34.30 -46.16 -4.62
CA LEU A 13 -33.97 -47.09 -3.52
C LEU A 13 -33.90 -48.57 -3.91
N ASP A 14 -33.06 -49.38 -3.25
CA ASP A 14 -33.49 -50.36 -2.22
C ASP A 14 -32.32 -51.12 -1.57
N GLY A 15 -32.48 -51.52 -0.31
CA GLY A 15 -31.40 -51.91 0.61
C GLY A 15 -30.97 -53.39 0.62
N MET A 16 -30.02 -53.71 1.53
CA MET A 16 -29.97 -54.94 2.34
C MET A 16 -28.81 -54.92 3.34
N LYS A 17 -29.08 -55.49 4.53
CA LYS A 17 -28.16 -55.68 5.67
C LYS A 17 -27.05 -56.69 5.36
N SER A 18 -25.83 -56.48 5.86
CA SER A 18 -25.01 -57.55 6.48
C SER A 18 -23.72 -57.01 7.11
N GLU A 19 -23.39 -57.56 8.27
CA GLU A 19 -22.23 -57.25 9.12
C GLU A 19 -20.88 -57.66 8.50
N SER A 20 -19.92 -56.71 8.47
CA SER A 20 -18.44 -56.80 8.46
C SER A 20 -17.71 -57.66 7.40
N PRO A 21 -16.58 -57.18 6.82
CA PRO A 21 -15.31 -57.15 7.55
C PRO A 21 -14.53 -55.84 7.38
N THR A 22 -13.87 -55.38 8.45
CA THR A 22 -12.99 -54.22 8.39
C THR A 22 -11.87 -54.46 7.40
N THR A 23 -11.78 -53.58 6.41
CA THR A 23 -10.78 -53.70 5.35
C THR A 23 -9.37 -53.57 5.94
N PRO A 24 -8.32 -54.13 5.31
CA PRO A 24 -6.92 -53.89 5.70
C PRO A 24 -6.56 -52.39 5.79
N ARG A 25 -7.34 -51.54 5.11
CA ARG A 25 -7.26 -50.09 5.14
C ARG A 25 -7.83 -49.49 6.43
N GLU A 26 -8.90 -50.06 6.98
CA GLU A 26 -9.46 -49.68 8.29
C GLU A 26 -8.59 -50.15 9.44
N SER A 27 -8.03 -51.35 9.38
CA SER A 27 -7.05 -51.83 10.36
C SER A 27 -5.82 -50.90 10.45
N LYS A 28 -5.26 -50.46 9.30
CA LYS A 28 -4.17 -49.47 9.26
C LYS A 28 -4.61 -48.07 9.72
N ARG A 29 -5.86 -47.67 9.47
CA ARG A 29 -6.41 -46.40 9.96
C ARG A 29 -6.57 -46.42 11.48
N GLU A 30 -7.02 -47.54 12.04
CA GLU A 30 -7.22 -47.71 13.47
C GLU A 30 -5.88 -47.82 14.20
N GLU A 31 -4.88 -48.50 13.63
CA GLU A 31 -3.52 -48.50 14.17
C GLU A 31 -2.92 -47.08 14.17
N ARG A 32 -3.14 -46.29 13.10
CA ARG A 32 -2.73 -44.87 13.06
C ARG A 32 -3.51 -44.02 14.06
N ARG A 33 -4.78 -44.32 14.32
CA ARG A 33 -5.62 -43.61 15.30
C ARG A 33 -5.15 -43.91 16.72
N LYS A 34 -4.82 -45.16 17.03
CA LYS A 34 -4.23 -45.60 18.30
C LYS A 34 -2.83 -45.01 18.50
N LYS A 35 -1.97 -44.98 17.47
CA LYS A 35 -0.67 -44.27 17.52
C LYS A 35 -0.82 -42.77 17.77
N ARG A 36 -1.78 -42.10 17.13
CA ARG A 36 -2.05 -40.66 17.36
C ARG A 36 -2.59 -40.38 18.76
N GLN A 37 -3.45 -41.26 19.29
CA GLN A 37 -3.94 -41.15 20.66
C GLN A 37 -2.82 -41.39 21.68
N LEU A 38 -1.90 -42.33 21.42
CA LEU A 38 -0.75 -42.58 22.28
C LEU A 38 0.27 -41.42 22.25
N ILE A 39 0.55 -40.85 21.07
CA ILE A 39 1.39 -39.65 20.93
C ILE A 39 0.77 -38.46 21.68
N LYS A 40 -0.56 -38.33 21.65
CA LYS A 40 -1.27 -37.28 22.38
C LYS A 40 -1.19 -37.49 23.89
N LEU A 41 -1.37 -38.72 24.37
CA LEU A 41 -1.17 -39.09 25.79
C LEU A 41 0.24 -38.78 26.29
N VAL A 42 1.28 -39.15 25.52
CA VAL A 42 2.68 -38.86 25.88
C VAL A 42 2.95 -37.35 25.86
N ALA A 43 2.42 -36.61 24.88
CA ALA A 43 2.61 -35.15 24.79
C ALA A 43 1.89 -34.39 25.91
N ASP A 44 0.75 -34.90 26.39
CA ASP A 44 -0.03 -34.33 27.49
C ASP A 44 0.60 -34.64 28.86
N GLU A 45 1.44 -35.68 28.95
CA GLU A 45 2.23 -35.99 30.15
C GLU A 45 3.58 -35.25 30.20
N THR A 46 4.23 -35.00 29.05
CA THR A 46 5.51 -34.27 29.00
C THR A 46 5.37 -32.74 29.09
N GLU A 47 4.20 -32.16 28.80
CA GLU A 47 3.98 -30.70 28.91
C GLU A 47 3.57 -30.23 30.31
N ASN A 48 3.41 -31.16 31.27
CA ASN A 48 3.06 -30.85 32.67
C ASN A 48 4.25 -30.74 33.63
N ASP A 49 5.47 -30.96 33.17
CA ASP A 49 6.66 -30.68 33.97
C ASP A 49 7.07 -29.21 33.81
N HIS A 50 6.79 -28.45 34.87
CA HIS A 50 7.52 -27.22 35.17
C HIS A 50 9.01 -27.43 34.94
N ILE A 51 9.67 -26.39 34.40
CA ILE A 51 11.13 -26.18 34.36
C ILE A 51 11.79 -26.95 35.51
N TYR A 52 12.26 -28.17 35.19
CA TYR A 52 12.81 -29.09 36.17
C TYR A 52 14.23 -28.58 36.45
N THR A 53 14.37 -27.66 37.41
CA THR A 53 15.68 -27.35 37.97
C THR A 53 16.24 -28.65 38.55
N PRO A 54 17.47 -29.10 38.21
CA PRO A 54 17.94 -30.47 38.48
C PRO A 54 18.14 -30.88 39.96
N ALA A 55 17.58 -30.16 40.93
CA ALA A 55 17.94 -30.30 42.34
C ALA A 55 17.12 -31.35 43.11
N ASP A 56 15.88 -31.66 42.76
CA ASP A 56 15.04 -32.56 43.57
C ASP A 56 14.77 -33.90 42.87
N LYS A 57 15.74 -34.81 42.98
CA LYS A 57 15.62 -36.23 42.63
C LYS A 57 15.36 -37.07 43.87
N SER A 58 14.14 -37.10 44.37
CA SER A 58 13.68 -38.23 45.18
C SER A 58 12.17 -38.31 45.28
N ASN A 59 11.61 -39.41 44.75
CA ASN A 59 10.24 -39.90 44.95
C ASN A 59 9.10 -39.12 44.28
N SER A 60 8.88 -39.34 42.98
CA SER A 60 7.52 -39.32 42.44
C SER A 60 7.12 -40.74 41.99
N GLN A 61 6.04 -41.25 42.59
CA GLN A 61 5.49 -42.59 42.35
C GLN A 61 4.78 -42.70 40.98
N SER A 62 4.64 -41.58 40.27
CA SER A 62 3.98 -41.46 38.95
C SER A 62 4.88 -41.94 37.80
N ASP A 63 6.19 -41.72 37.89
CA ASP A 63 7.15 -42.05 36.82
C ASP A 63 7.29 -43.58 36.62
N GLY A 64 7.05 -44.36 37.67
CA GLY A 64 7.03 -45.83 37.60
C GLY A 64 5.85 -46.40 36.81
N LYS A 65 4.65 -45.82 36.93
CA LYS A 65 3.46 -46.30 36.19
C LYS A 65 3.59 -46.08 34.69
N LEU A 66 4.14 -44.94 34.28
CA LEU A 66 4.35 -44.64 32.87
C LEU A 66 5.37 -45.55 32.23
N ARG A 67 6.46 -45.80 32.96
CA ARG A 67 7.52 -46.68 32.54
C ARG A 67 7.02 -48.13 32.39
N ASP A 68 6.21 -48.61 33.33
CA ASP A 68 5.59 -49.94 33.27
C ASP A 68 4.59 -50.08 32.11
N GLU A 69 3.83 -49.03 31.77
CA GLU A 69 2.91 -49.05 30.63
C GLU A 69 3.64 -48.99 29.29
N LEU A 70 4.71 -48.21 29.17
CA LEU A 70 5.54 -48.15 27.97
C LEU A 70 6.32 -49.46 27.75
N GLU A 71 6.79 -50.09 28.83
CA GLU A 71 7.47 -51.38 28.77
C GLU A 71 6.52 -52.51 28.37
N LYS A 72 5.25 -52.48 28.81
CA LYS A 72 4.18 -53.39 28.31
C LYS A 72 3.90 -53.22 26.81
N LEU A 73 4.13 -52.02 26.26
CA LEU A 73 4.00 -51.74 24.84
C LEU A 73 5.29 -52.01 24.04
N GLY A 74 6.36 -52.47 24.70
CA GLY A 74 7.66 -52.72 24.08
C GLY A 74 8.40 -51.45 23.66
N ILE A 75 8.03 -50.29 24.21
CA ILE A 75 8.65 -49.00 23.92
C ILE A 75 9.62 -48.69 25.04
N ASP A 76 10.91 -48.65 24.72
CA ASP A 76 11.93 -48.23 25.69
C ASP A 76 11.75 -46.73 26.04
N TYR A 77 11.31 -46.47 27.27
CA TYR A 77 11.11 -45.13 27.81
C TYR A 77 12.35 -44.23 27.63
N LYS A 78 13.54 -44.81 27.77
CA LYS A 78 14.80 -44.08 27.62
C LYS A 78 15.00 -43.60 26.19
N THR A 79 14.69 -44.45 25.22
CA THR A 79 14.70 -44.11 23.79
C THR A 79 13.67 -43.04 23.44
N LEU A 80 12.48 -43.09 24.05
CA LEU A 80 11.42 -42.09 23.84
C LEU A 80 11.84 -40.71 24.39
N LEU A 81 12.37 -40.66 25.61
CA LEU A 81 12.83 -39.42 26.25
C LEU A 81 13.94 -38.75 25.44
N ILE A 82 14.95 -39.52 25.01
CA ILE A 82 16.04 -39.04 24.14
C ILE A 82 15.47 -38.46 22.83
N LYS A 83 14.40 -39.07 22.29
CA LYS A 83 13.77 -38.62 21.05
C LYS A 83 13.00 -37.31 21.25
N CYS A 84 12.33 -37.14 22.39
CA CYS A 84 11.66 -35.89 22.76
C CYS A 84 12.67 -34.77 23.01
N GLU A 85 13.72 -35.01 23.80
CA GLU A 85 14.81 -34.04 24.02
C GLU A 85 15.44 -33.60 22.71
N ARG A 86 15.71 -34.55 21.80
CA ARG A 86 16.23 -34.25 20.47
C ARG A 86 15.28 -33.39 19.65
N LEU A 87 13.96 -33.65 19.67
CA LEU A 87 12.97 -32.85 18.96
C LEU A 87 12.84 -31.43 19.52
N VAL A 88 12.96 -31.26 20.84
CA VAL A 88 12.98 -29.93 21.48
C VAL A 88 14.21 -29.16 21.03
N ILE A 89 15.40 -29.78 21.07
CA ILE A 89 16.65 -29.17 20.60
C ILE A 89 16.57 -28.81 19.10
N GLU A 90 16.06 -29.70 18.25
CA GLU A 90 15.89 -29.44 16.81
C GLU A 90 14.93 -28.26 16.56
N LYS A 91 13.88 -28.11 17.38
CA LYS A 91 12.93 -26.99 17.27
C LYS A 91 13.49 -25.68 17.81
N GLU A 92 14.25 -25.70 18.90
CA GLU A 92 14.96 -24.51 19.39
C GLU A 92 16.00 -24.03 18.38
N GLN A 93 16.74 -24.96 17.76
CA GLN A 93 17.68 -24.65 16.68
C GLN A 93 16.99 -24.03 15.47
N SER A 94 15.82 -24.54 15.07
CA SER A 94 15.08 -23.98 13.93
C SER A 94 14.53 -22.58 14.19
N VAL A 95 14.12 -22.28 15.43
CA VAL A 95 13.69 -20.93 15.83
C VAL A 95 14.87 -19.96 15.78
N VAL A 96 16.03 -20.33 16.33
CA VAL A 96 17.24 -19.50 16.28
C VAL A 96 17.69 -19.25 14.84
N GLU A 97 17.60 -20.25 13.97
CA GLU A 97 17.93 -20.11 12.55
C GLU A 97 16.94 -19.21 11.79
N ALA A 98 15.65 -19.28 12.12
CA ALA A 98 14.62 -18.39 11.58
C ALA A 98 14.79 -16.93 12.04
N GLU A 99 15.13 -16.69 13.31
CA GLU A 99 15.45 -15.36 13.83
C GLU A 99 16.69 -14.77 13.14
N LYS A 100 17.72 -15.60 12.93
CA LYS A 100 18.93 -15.21 12.21
C LYS A 100 18.61 -14.79 10.77
N LEU A 101 17.84 -15.61 10.03
CA LEU A 101 17.41 -15.28 8.66
C LEU A 101 16.56 -14.01 8.61
N THR A 102 15.70 -13.79 9.62
CA THR A 102 14.86 -12.58 9.71
C THR A 102 15.73 -11.33 9.90
N ASN A 103 16.76 -11.40 10.74
CA ASN A 103 17.70 -10.30 10.93
C ASN A 103 18.54 -10.03 9.68
N GLU A 104 19.04 -11.07 9.01
CA GLU A 104 19.76 -10.95 7.74
C GLU A 104 18.88 -10.30 6.65
N HIS A 105 17.61 -10.70 6.55
CA HIS A 105 16.65 -10.07 5.64
C HIS A 105 16.41 -8.59 5.97
N LYS A 106 16.32 -8.24 7.25
CA LYS A 106 16.13 -6.84 7.67
C LYS A 106 17.31 -5.97 7.25
N GLU A 107 18.54 -6.44 7.44
CA GLU A 107 19.76 -5.72 7.01
C GLU A 107 19.79 -5.53 5.49
N VAL A 108 19.43 -6.56 4.72
CA VAL A 108 19.33 -6.46 3.24
C VAL A 108 18.28 -5.43 2.83
N VAL A 109 17.09 -5.45 3.46
CA VAL A 109 16.02 -4.49 3.17
C VAL A 109 16.44 -3.06 3.47
N ASP A 110 17.10 -2.83 4.60
CA ASP A 110 17.55 -1.48 4.98
C ASP A 110 18.69 -1.00 4.06
N GLY A 111 19.62 -1.88 3.66
CA GLY A 111 20.64 -1.57 2.65
C GLY A 111 20.05 -1.21 1.27
N LEU A 112 19.01 -1.92 0.84
CA LEU A 112 18.29 -1.59 -0.39
C LEU A 112 17.58 -0.22 -0.32
N LYS A 113 16.98 0.12 0.82
CA LYS A 113 16.36 1.45 1.02
C LYS A 113 17.40 2.58 0.94
N GLU A 114 18.58 2.39 1.52
CA GLU A 114 19.66 3.37 1.44
C GLU A 114 20.15 3.58 0.00
N GLU A 115 20.35 2.49 -0.76
CA GLU A 115 20.79 2.58 -2.15
C GLU A 115 19.72 3.23 -3.05
N ILE A 116 18.44 2.93 -2.85
CA ILE A 116 17.33 3.61 -3.54
C ILE A 116 17.37 5.12 -3.26
N ASN A 117 17.57 5.53 -2.00
CA ASN A 117 17.67 6.95 -1.65
C ASN A 117 18.90 7.63 -2.26
N ARG A 118 20.02 6.92 -2.35
CA ARG A 118 21.24 7.40 -3.02
C ARG A 118 21.01 7.62 -4.51
N LEU A 119 20.37 6.66 -5.19
CA LEU A 119 20.03 6.74 -6.61
C LEU A 119 19.05 7.89 -6.90
N LYS A 120 18.03 8.09 -6.05
CA LYS A 120 17.11 9.25 -6.15
C LYS A 120 17.85 10.58 -6.07
N LYS A 121 18.76 10.75 -5.09
CA LYS A 121 19.58 11.97 -4.98
C LYS A 121 20.48 12.20 -6.19
N GLN A 122 21.08 11.14 -6.76
CA GLN A 122 21.86 11.25 -7.99
C GLN A 122 21.00 11.68 -9.17
N GLN A 123 19.78 11.13 -9.30
CA GLN A 123 18.82 11.47 -10.34
C GLN A 123 18.41 12.95 -10.25
N GLU A 124 18.01 13.44 -9.08
CA GLU A 124 17.66 14.85 -8.84
C GLU A 124 18.82 15.79 -9.20
N GLY A 125 20.04 15.42 -8.82
CA GLY A 125 21.25 16.18 -9.16
C GLY A 125 21.57 16.18 -10.66
N SER A 126 21.22 15.12 -11.39
CA SER A 126 21.34 15.07 -12.85
C SER A 126 20.29 15.95 -13.51
N THR A 127 19.01 15.80 -13.14
CA THR A 127 17.90 16.59 -13.67
C THR A 127 18.11 18.09 -13.47
N ARG A 128 18.57 18.51 -12.28
CA ARG A 128 18.85 19.92 -12.00
C ARG A 128 20.01 20.47 -12.84
N ARG A 129 21.03 19.65 -13.14
CA ARG A 129 22.14 20.03 -14.04
C ARG A 129 21.66 20.18 -15.49
N HIS A 130 20.81 19.28 -15.95
CA HIS A 130 20.20 19.38 -17.29
C HIS A 130 19.28 20.59 -17.42
N GLN A 131 18.43 20.87 -16.43
CA GLN A 131 17.58 22.08 -16.42
C GLN A 131 18.39 23.37 -16.50
N LYS A 132 19.42 23.53 -15.65
CA LYS A 132 20.30 24.71 -15.70
C LYS A 132 21.01 24.87 -17.04
N ARG A 133 21.39 23.76 -17.68
CA ARG A 133 22.03 23.79 -19.00
C ARG A 133 21.04 24.23 -20.08
N ASN A 134 19.81 23.74 -20.03
CA ASN A 134 18.75 24.13 -20.96
C ASN A 134 18.34 25.59 -20.79
N GLU A 135 18.26 26.10 -19.55
CA GLU A 135 18.06 27.53 -19.27
C GLU A 135 19.17 28.38 -19.91
N LYS A 136 20.44 28.01 -19.71
CA LYS A 136 21.58 28.72 -20.31
C LYS A 136 21.53 28.72 -21.85
N LEU A 137 21.19 27.58 -22.47
CA LEU A 137 21.06 27.47 -23.92
C LEU A 137 19.90 28.32 -24.45
N ASN A 138 18.76 28.37 -23.74
CA ASN A 138 17.65 29.23 -24.12
C ASN A 138 18.01 30.73 -24.01
N ASP A 139 18.76 31.12 -22.99
CA ASP A 139 19.25 32.50 -22.85
C ASP A 139 20.21 32.86 -24.00
N GLU A 140 21.11 31.95 -24.38
CA GLU A 140 22.01 32.14 -25.54
C GLU A 140 21.22 32.22 -26.85
N LEU A 141 20.22 31.36 -27.04
CA LEU A 141 19.33 31.39 -28.21
C LEU A 141 18.55 32.70 -28.32
N ASN A 142 18.02 33.21 -27.20
CA ASN A 142 17.28 34.48 -27.18
C ASN A 142 18.19 35.67 -27.49
N LYS A 143 19.45 35.67 -27.00
CA LYS A 143 20.44 36.69 -27.37
C LYS A 143 20.76 36.68 -28.86
N LEU A 144 20.91 35.49 -29.46
CA LEU A 144 21.14 35.37 -30.89
C LEU A 144 19.95 35.84 -31.73
N LYS A 145 18.72 35.56 -31.31
CA LYS A 145 17.50 36.08 -31.97
C LYS A 145 17.44 37.61 -31.96
N LEU A 146 17.67 38.22 -30.80
CA LEU A 146 17.69 39.69 -30.68
C LEU A 146 18.78 40.32 -31.55
N LYS A 147 19.95 39.68 -31.66
CA LYS A 147 21.02 40.14 -32.56
C LYS A 147 20.58 40.04 -34.02
N ALA A 148 20.00 38.91 -34.43
CA ALA A 148 19.53 38.72 -35.81
C ALA A 148 18.41 39.72 -36.18
N GLU A 149 17.51 40.04 -35.26
CA GLU A 149 16.47 41.08 -35.46
C GLU A 149 17.09 42.47 -35.63
N SER A 150 18.10 42.81 -34.82
CA SER A 150 18.85 44.06 -34.96
C SER A 150 19.56 44.14 -36.31
N ASP A 151 20.22 43.06 -36.74
CA ASP A 151 20.93 43.00 -38.01
C ASP A 151 19.95 43.13 -39.20
N ALA A 152 18.76 42.50 -39.10
CA ALA A 152 17.70 42.64 -40.11
C ALA A 152 17.19 44.09 -40.25
N GLN A 153 17.01 44.81 -39.14
CA GLN A 153 16.61 46.22 -39.17
C GLN A 153 17.68 47.13 -39.80
N ILE A 154 18.96 46.81 -39.58
CA ILE A 154 20.07 47.53 -40.22
C ILE A 154 20.01 47.33 -41.75
N ILE A 155 19.81 46.09 -42.20
CA ILE A 155 19.69 45.76 -43.63
C ILE A 155 18.50 46.48 -44.27
N GLU A 156 17.35 46.53 -43.60
CA GLU A 156 16.16 47.22 -44.11
C GLU A 156 16.40 48.73 -44.30
N LYS A 157 17.10 49.37 -43.36
CA LYS A 157 17.52 50.78 -43.48
C LYS A 157 18.47 51.00 -44.65
N PHE A 158 19.45 50.11 -44.84
CA PHE A 158 20.37 50.19 -45.98
C PHE A 158 19.65 50.02 -47.32
N ASN A 159 18.73 49.05 -47.42
CA ASN A 159 17.95 48.84 -48.65
C ASN A 159 17.06 50.04 -48.98
N THR A 160 16.42 50.65 -47.97
CA THR A 160 15.62 51.86 -48.17
C THR A 160 16.47 53.02 -48.67
N LYS A 161 17.66 53.21 -48.08
CA LYS A 161 18.62 54.23 -48.54
C LYS A 161 19.04 53.98 -49.99
N TYR A 162 19.38 52.74 -50.34
CA TYR A 162 19.79 52.35 -51.69
C TYR A 162 18.69 52.60 -52.73
N ILE A 163 17.43 52.30 -52.42
CA ILE A 163 16.29 52.57 -53.32
C ILE A 163 16.15 54.07 -53.58
N ASN A 164 16.21 54.90 -52.53
CA ASN A 164 16.11 56.35 -52.65
C ASN A 164 17.25 56.94 -53.49
N GLU A 165 18.49 56.48 -53.28
CA GLU A 165 19.66 56.91 -54.07
C GLU A 165 19.56 56.48 -55.54
N SER A 166 19.02 55.28 -55.80
CA SER A 166 18.76 54.80 -57.17
C SER A 166 17.71 55.64 -57.89
N GLU A 167 16.66 56.10 -57.20
CA GLU A 167 15.65 57.00 -57.78
C GLU A 167 16.23 58.38 -58.10
N LEU A 168 17.04 58.96 -57.20
CA LEU A 168 17.77 60.21 -57.43
C LEU A 168 18.69 60.12 -58.67
N LEU A 169 19.40 59.00 -58.84
CA LEU A 169 20.25 58.77 -60.02
C LEU A 169 19.46 58.78 -61.33
N LYS A 170 18.24 58.22 -61.34
CA LYS A 170 17.35 58.25 -62.52
C LYS A 170 16.88 59.66 -62.84
N GLU A 171 16.57 60.46 -61.82
CA GLU A 171 16.16 61.86 -61.98
C GLU A 171 17.31 62.71 -62.58
N VAL A 172 18.52 62.58 -62.03
CA VAL A 172 19.71 63.27 -62.54
C VAL A 172 20.05 62.85 -63.97
N GLN A 173 19.87 61.57 -64.33
CA GLN A 173 20.03 61.12 -65.72
C GLN A 173 19.01 61.77 -66.65
N GLY A 174 17.74 61.85 -66.25
CA GLY A 174 16.69 62.52 -67.02
C GLY A 174 16.95 64.02 -67.23
N GLU A 175 17.44 64.73 -66.22
CA GLU A 175 17.85 66.13 -66.34
C GLU A 175 19.05 66.32 -67.29
N ASN A 176 20.04 65.43 -67.22
CA ASN A 176 21.19 65.45 -68.12
C ASN A 176 20.79 65.28 -69.59
N ASP A 177 19.84 64.37 -69.86
CA ASP A 177 19.32 64.15 -71.21
C ASP A 177 18.53 65.37 -71.72
N MET A 178 17.77 66.05 -70.86
CA MET A 178 17.10 67.31 -71.22
C MET A 178 18.09 68.44 -71.51
N LEU A 179 19.13 68.61 -70.68
CA LEU A 179 20.17 69.63 -70.88
C LEU A 179 20.97 69.39 -72.17
N ARG A 180 21.26 68.12 -72.50
CA ARG A 180 21.88 67.75 -73.80
C ARG A 180 21.03 68.16 -75.00
N GLY A 181 19.71 68.23 -74.86
CA GLY A 181 18.80 68.69 -75.91
C GLY A 181 18.72 70.21 -76.09
N GLN A 182 19.20 71.01 -75.13
CA GLN A 182 18.92 72.45 -75.05
C GLN A 182 20.07 73.39 -75.46
N ILE A 183 21.29 72.90 -75.72
CA ILE A 183 22.46 73.81 -75.75
C ILE A 183 23.13 73.94 -77.12
N SER A 184 23.20 75.18 -77.61
CA SER A 184 23.78 75.66 -78.88
C SER A 184 24.98 76.61 -78.71
N ASP A 185 25.71 76.58 -77.58
CA ASP A 185 26.91 77.41 -77.34
C ASP A 185 28.03 76.60 -76.68
N GLU A 186 29.16 76.40 -77.38
CA GLU A 186 30.16 75.35 -77.09
C GLU A 186 31.12 75.62 -75.90
N SER A 187 31.31 76.86 -75.45
CA SER A 187 32.38 77.20 -74.49
C SER A 187 31.99 77.05 -73.01
N SER A 188 30.75 77.38 -72.64
CA SER A 188 30.23 77.14 -71.29
C SER A 188 29.93 75.66 -71.03
N VAL A 189 29.65 74.91 -72.11
CA VAL A 189 29.37 73.46 -72.09
C VAL A 189 30.58 72.67 -71.60
N SER A 190 31.79 72.98 -72.06
CA SER A 190 32.98 72.21 -71.68
C SER A 190 33.21 72.20 -70.16
N LYS A 191 33.02 73.34 -69.48
CA LYS A 191 33.21 73.41 -68.01
C LYS A 191 32.11 72.68 -67.25
N ALA A 192 30.87 72.78 -67.71
CA ALA A 192 29.75 72.07 -67.10
C ALA A 192 29.86 70.54 -67.28
N VAL A 193 30.38 70.10 -68.44
CA VAL A 193 30.68 68.69 -68.72
C VAL A 193 31.79 68.18 -67.80
N ASP A 194 32.88 68.94 -67.63
CA ASP A 194 33.98 68.54 -66.72
C ASP A 194 33.52 68.45 -65.26
N GLU A 195 32.68 69.38 -64.79
CA GLU A 195 32.12 69.32 -63.43
C GLU A 195 31.16 68.13 -63.27
N SER A 196 30.34 67.85 -64.29
CA SER A 196 29.43 66.70 -64.29
C SER A 196 30.19 65.38 -64.29
N ASN A 197 31.29 65.28 -65.04
CA ASN A 197 32.15 64.10 -65.07
C ASN A 197 32.80 63.84 -63.71
N ARG A 198 33.27 64.89 -63.01
CA ARG A 198 33.80 64.74 -61.63
C ARG A 198 32.75 64.28 -60.63
N LYS A 199 31.52 64.79 -60.73
CA LYS A 199 30.40 64.32 -59.90
C LYS A 199 30.07 62.86 -60.20
N LEU A 200 30.10 62.46 -61.48
CA LEU A 200 29.88 61.08 -61.90
C LEU A 200 30.97 60.15 -61.36
N GLU A 201 32.25 60.53 -61.43
CA GLU A 201 33.36 59.76 -60.87
C GLU A 201 33.22 59.59 -59.35
N SER A 202 32.83 60.66 -58.64
CA SER A 202 32.58 60.60 -57.19
C SER A 202 31.42 59.67 -56.84
N LEU A 203 30.31 59.72 -57.59
CA LEU A 203 29.17 58.83 -57.39
C LEU A 203 29.52 57.37 -57.73
N GLN A 204 30.35 57.14 -58.75
CA GLN A 204 30.81 55.81 -59.10
C GLN A 204 31.69 55.21 -57.99
N GLN A 205 32.58 56.02 -57.39
CA GLN A 205 33.38 55.58 -56.25
C GLN A 205 32.50 55.23 -55.03
N GLU A 206 31.50 56.07 -54.71
CA GLU A 206 30.56 55.78 -53.62
C GLU A 206 29.77 54.48 -53.89
N TYR A 207 29.32 54.27 -55.13
CA TYR A 207 28.65 53.03 -55.54
C TYR A 207 29.53 51.79 -55.36
N ASP A 208 30.82 51.88 -55.72
CA ASP A 208 31.77 50.79 -55.56
C ASP A 208 32.05 50.49 -54.07
N GLU A 209 32.12 51.52 -53.22
CA GLU A 209 32.26 51.39 -51.77
C GLU A 209 31.02 50.73 -51.14
N GLN A 210 29.82 51.14 -51.55
CA GLN A 210 28.56 50.50 -51.11
C GLN A 210 28.49 49.03 -51.56
N THR A 211 28.94 48.73 -52.78
CA THR A 211 28.98 47.35 -53.29
C THR A 211 29.89 46.45 -52.44
N LYS A 212 31.07 46.94 -52.04
CA LYS A 212 31.97 46.23 -51.12
C LYS A 212 31.36 46.02 -49.74
N LEU A 213 30.63 47.02 -49.23
CA LEU A 213 29.93 46.91 -47.96
C LEU A 213 28.83 45.83 -48.02
N VAL A 214 28.04 45.80 -49.08
CA VAL A 214 27.01 44.76 -49.30
C VAL A 214 27.64 43.37 -49.36
N GLN A 215 28.76 43.21 -50.06
CA GLN A 215 29.49 41.92 -50.10
C GLN A 215 29.96 41.49 -48.71
N THR A 216 30.54 42.41 -47.94
CA THR A 216 30.99 42.13 -46.56
C THR A 216 29.82 41.71 -45.66
N LEU A 217 28.67 42.38 -45.77
CA LEU A 217 27.47 42.02 -45.03
C LEU A 217 26.93 40.64 -45.46
N GLN A 218 26.96 40.31 -46.75
CA GLN A 218 26.57 38.98 -47.23
C GLN A 218 27.45 37.86 -46.65
N GLU A 219 28.77 38.06 -46.57
CA GLU A 219 29.69 37.11 -45.94
C GLU A 219 29.41 36.94 -44.43
N GLN A 220 29.11 38.03 -43.73
CA GLN A 220 28.72 37.98 -42.31
C GLN A 220 27.40 37.24 -42.09
N ILE A 221 26.40 37.49 -42.93
CA ILE A 221 25.12 36.77 -42.90
C ILE A 221 25.35 35.28 -43.13
N GLN A 222 26.16 34.91 -44.12
CA GLN A 222 26.46 33.51 -44.40
C GLN A 222 27.14 32.83 -43.20
N THR A 223 28.09 33.52 -42.57
CA THR A 223 28.75 33.02 -41.35
C THR A 223 27.73 32.78 -40.21
N HIS A 224 26.76 33.68 -40.03
CA HIS A 224 25.70 33.51 -39.03
C HIS A 224 24.71 32.39 -39.37
N VAL A 225 24.41 32.17 -40.66
CA VAL A 225 23.61 31.04 -41.12
C VAL A 225 24.32 29.72 -40.78
N ASP A 226 25.61 29.61 -41.07
CA ASP A 226 26.40 28.40 -40.78
C ASP A 226 26.48 28.11 -39.28
N GLN A 227 26.67 29.16 -38.45
CA GLN A 227 26.63 29.04 -36.99
C GLN A 227 25.27 28.54 -36.48
N THR A 228 24.17 29.05 -37.05
CA THR A 228 22.81 28.64 -36.69
C THR A 228 22.55 27.18 -37.07
N GLN A 229 23.01 26.75 -38.25
CA GLN A 229 22.91 25.35 -38.69
C GLN A 229 23.72 24.41 -37.78
N HIS A 230 24.91 24.83 -37.36
CA HIS A 230 25.73 24.08 -36.41
C HIS A 230 25.01 23.90 -35.06
N LEU A 231 24.48 24.98 -34.49
CA LEU A 231 23.74 24.95 -33.22
C LEU A 231 22.47 24.07 -33.31
N ASN A 232 21.73 24.14 -34.42
CA ASN A 232 20.57 23.26 -34.65
C ASN A 232 20.98 21.79 -34.69
N THR A 233 22.12 21.47 -35.32
CA THR A 233 22.66 20.11 -35.34
C THR A 233 23.05 19.62 -33.94
N GLU A 234 23.63 20.48 -33.10
CA GLU A 234 23.91 20.15 -31.70
C GLU A 234 22.62 19.95 -30.88
N LEU A 235 21.61 20.78 -31.11
CA LEU A 235 20.31 20.70 -30.44
C LEU A 235 19.60 19.36 -30.73
N GLU A 236 19.64 18.90 -31.98
CA GLU A 236 19.10 17.57 -32.35
C GLU A 236 19.86 16.43 -31.68
N LYS A 237 21.20 16.55 -31.50
CA LYS A 237 21.96 15.58 -30.70
C LYS A 237 21.51 15.55 -29.24
N TYR A 238 21.24 16.71 -28.63
CA TYR A 238 20.73 16.77 -27.26
C TYR A 238 19.33 16.17 -27.12
N LYS A 239 18.43 16.40 -28.08
CA LYS A 239 17.12 15.74 -28.11
C LYS A 239 17.25 14.22 -28.14
N GLY A 240 18.15 13.68 -28.97
CA GLY A 240 18.40 12.23 -29.00
C GLY A 240 18.92 11.65 -27.68
N ILE A 241 19.75 12.41 -26.94
CA ILE A 241 20.21 12.02 -25.60
C ILE A 241 19.04 12.07 -24.59
N GLU A 242 18.20 13.10 -24.66
CA GLU A 242 17.02 13.24 -23.80
C GLU A 242 16.02 12.09 -24.01
N GLU A 243 15.73 11.73 -25.26
CA GLU A 243 14.90 10.56 -25.58
C GLU A 243 15.48 9.25 -25.05
N LYS A 244 16.81 9.09 -25.13
CA LYS A 244 17.49 7.91 -24.56
C LYS A 244 17.34 7.87 -23.03
N HIS A 245 17.55 8.98 -22.35
CA HIS A 245 17.35 9.08 -20.89
C HIS A 245 15.89 8.85 -20.50
N LEU A 246 14.94 9.30 -21.31
CA LEU A 246 13.51 9.06 -21.07
C LEU A 246 13.17 7.56 -21.17
N LYS A 247 13.71 6.86 -22.18
CA LYS A 247 13.58 5.39 -22.30
C LYS A 247 14.22 4.66 -21.11
N GLU A 248 15.41 5.07 -20.68
CA GLU A 248 16.06 4.52 -19.49
C GLU A 248 15.22 4.74 -18.22
N LYS A 249 14.60 5.92 -18.08
CA LYS A 249 13.69 6.23 -16.97
C LYS A 249 12.44 5.33 -16.97
N GLU A 250 11.83 5.08 -18.12
CA GLU A 250 10.67 4.18 -18.23
C GLU A 250 11.06 2.73 -17.92
N MET A 251 12.23 2.25 -18.35
CA MET A 251 12.72 0.92 -17.96
C MET A 251 12.91 0.82 -16.44
N LEU A 252 13.56 1.81 -15.81
CA LEU A 252 13.75 1.83 -14.35
C LEU A 252 12.41 1.88 -13.60
N LYS A 253 11.40 2.56 -14.14
CA LYS A 253 10.05 2.59 -13.57
C LYS A 253 9.41 1.20 -13.59
N GLN A 254 9.53 0.47 -14.70
CA GLN A 254 9.05 -0.91 -14.81
C GLN A 254 9.77 -1.85 -13.83
N ASP A 255 11.08 -1.69 -13.66
CA ASP A 255 11.86 -2.46 -12.68
C ASP A 255 11.40 -2.19 -11.24
N ILE A 256 11.13 -0.92 -10.90
CA ILE A 256 10.59 -0.53 -9.59
C ILE A 256 9.20 -1.14 -9.37
N GLU A 257 8.31 -1.09 -10.36
CA GLU A 257 6.98 -1.71 -10.28
C GLU A 257 7.07 -3.23 -10.11
N GLN A 258 8.02 -3.89 -10.78
CA GLN A 258 8.27 -5.32 -10.60
C GLN A 258 8.78 -5.65 -9.19
N LEU A 259 9.72 -4.85 -8.66
CA LEU A 259 10.22 -5.02 -7.30
C LEU A 259 9.11 -4.80 -6.26
N GLN A 260 8.22 -3.82 -6.46
CA GLN A 260 7.08 -3.59 -5.57
C GLN A 260 6.13 -4.79 -5.56
N ARG A 261 5.80 -5.35 -6.73
CA ARG A 261 5.00 -6.59 -6.81
C ARG A 261 5.63 -7.75 -6.04
N ASN A 262 6.95 -7.90 -6.11
CA ASN A 262 7.66 -8.94 -5.37
C ASN A 262 7.58 -8.69 -3.85
N ILE A 263 7.70 -7.43 -3.39
CA ILE A 263 7.54 -7.04 -1.98
C ILE A 263 6.13 -7.34 -1.48
N ASP A 264 5.10 -7.04 -2.27
CA ASP A 264 3.70 -7.26 -1.90
C ASP A 264 3.38 -8.76 -1.81
N GLN A 265 3.94 -9.57 -2.72
CA GLN A 265 3.86 -11.03 -2.67
C GLN A 265 4.52 -11.60 -1.40
N GLN A 266 5.72 -11.13 -1.05
CA GLN A 266 6.40 -11.56 0.17
C GLN A 266 5.65 -11.12 1.44
N SER A 267 5.08 -9.91 1.43
CA SER A 267 4.29 -9.39 2.54
C SER A 267 3.00 -10.20 2.76
N SER A 268 2.38 -10.65 1.67
CA SER A 268 1.18 -11.51 1.73
C SER A 268 1.51 -12.89 2.31
N ALA A 269 2.60 -13.51 1.84
CA ALA A 269 3.09 -14.78 2.40
C ALA A 269 3.46 -14.66 3.89
N LYS A 270 4.01 -13.51 4.31
CA LYS A 270 4.29 -13.25 5.72
C LYS A 270 3.01 -13.18 6.56
N LYS A 271 1.96 -12.52 6.06
CA LYS A 271 0.66 -12.45 6.75
C LYS A 271 0.02 -13.83 6.91
N GLU A 272 0.10 -14.68 5.89
CA GLU A 272 -0.37 -16.07 5.99
C GLU A 272 0.39 -16.82 7.10
N HIS A 273 1.72 -16.67 7.16
CA HIS A 273 2.52 -17.28 8.21
C HIS A 273 2.21 -16.73 9.62
N GLU A 274 1.99 -15.42 9.76
CA GLU A 274 1.56 -14.80 11.02
C GLU A 274 0.17 -15.31 11.46
N GLN A 275 -0.74 -15.55 10.50
CA GLN A 275 -2.05 -16.12 10.79
C GLN A 275 -1.95 -17.58 11.25
N ASP A 276 -1.13 -18.39 10.58
CA ASP A 276 -0.83 -19.76 10.99
C ASP A 276 -0.23 -19.80 12.42
N GLU A 277 0.61 -18.82 12.76
CA GLU A 277 1.18 -18.67 14.10
C GLU A 277 0.13 -18.32 15.16
N VAL A 278 -0.82 -17.42 14.84
CA VAL A 278 -1.95 -17.09 15.72
C VAL A 278 -2.85 -18.31 15.96
N GLU A 279 -3.16 -19.09 14.91
CA GLU A 279 -3.91 -20.34 15.06
C GLU A 279 -3.17 -21.35 15.94
N LEU A 280 -1.85 -21.47 15.77
CA LEU A 280 -1.00 -22.29 16.62
C LEU A 280 -1.02 -21.85 18.08
N VAL A 281 -1.00 -20.54 18.37
CA VAL A 281 -1.13 -20.01 19.73
C VAL A 281 -2.50 -20.32 20.32
N GLY A 282 -3.57 -20.15 19.55
CA GLY A 282 -4.93 -20.51 19.97
C GLY A 282 -5.06 -22.01 20.31
N LEU A 283 -4.49 -22.88 19.47
CA LEU A 283 -4.45 -24.33 19.73
C LEU A 283 -3.67 -24.67 21.00
N ARG A 284 -2.56 -23.97 21.30
CA ARG A 284 -1.82 -24.14 22.56
C ARG A 284 -2.66 -23.75 23.77
N GLN A 285 -3.37 -22.62 23.72
CA GLN A 285 -4.26 -22.19 24.80
C GLN A 285 -5.40 -23.18 25.05
N PHE A 286 -6.02 -23.68 23.98
CA PHE A 286 -7.04 -24.73 24.08
C PHE A 286 -6.48 -26.01 24.71
N LYS A 287 -5.25 -26.40 24.33
CA LYS A 287 -4.56 -27.55 24.91
C LYS A 287 -4.36 -27.36 26.42
N THR A 288 -3.78 -26.25 26.85
CA THR A 288 -3.54 -25.94 28.27
C THR A 288 -4.83 -25.91 29.08
N LYS A 289 -5.92 -25.36 28.51
CA LYS A 289 -7.23 -25.39 29.16
C LYS A 289 -7.75 -26.81 29.37
N ALA A 290 -7.67 -27.65 28.33
CA ALA A 290 -8.10 -29.04 28.42
C ALA A 290 -7.25 -29.85 29.42
N GLU A 291 -5.94 -29.59 29.49
CA GLU A 291 -5.04 -30.19 30.48
C GLU A 291 -5.41 -29.79 31.92
N ASN A 292 -5.76 -28.52 32.15
CA ASN A 292 -6.21 -28.05 33.46
C ASN A 292 -7.55 -28.67 33.88
N GLU A 293 -8.53 -28.75 32.96
CA GLU A 293 -9.80 -29.43 33.20
C GLU A 293 -9.60 -30.92 33.52
N ALA A 294 -8.68 -31.59 32.79
CA ALA A 294 -8.33 -32.98 33.07
C ALA A 294 -7.70 -33.17 34.46
N LYS A 295 -6.86 -32.23 34.91
CA LYS A 295 -6.30 -32.23 36.27
C LYS A 295 -7.39 -32.06 37.32
N GLU A 296 -8.33 -31.13 37.15
CA GLU A 296 -9.46 -30.95 38.07
C GLU A 296 -10.31 -32.23 38.16
N HIS A 297 -10.63 -32.84 37.02
CA HIS A 297 -11.37 -34.10 36.99
C HIS A 297 -10.58 -35.24 37.68
N SER A 298 -9.27 -35.30 37.50
CA SER A 298 -8.42 -36.27 38.20
C SER A 298 -8.50 -36.12 39.73
N VAL A 299 -8.47 -34.88 40.23
CA VAL A 299 -8.65 -34.59 41.66
C VAL A 299 -10.04 -35.03 42.14
N GLN A 300 -11.10 -34.70 41.40
CA GLN A 300 -12.47 -35.13 41.73
C GLN A 300 -12.60 -36.67 41.77
N VAL A 301 -11.99 -37.37 40.80
CA VAL A 301 -11.99 -38.84 40.76
C VAL A 301 -11.29 -39.41 42.00
N ASN A 302 -10.16 -38.84 42.42
CA ASN A 302 -9.46 -39.27 43.62
C ASN A 302 -10.29 -39.05 44.89
N ASP A 303 -10.98 -37.91 45.00
CA ASP A 303 -11.88 -37.62 46.12
C ASP A 303 -13.08 -38.58 46.15
N LEU A 304 -13.69 -38.86 45.00
CA LEU A 304 -14.76 -39.85 44.88
C LEU A 304 -14.28 -41.25 45.25
N GLN A 305 -13.08 -41.65 44.82
CA GLN A 305 -12.50 -42.93 45.20
C GLN A 305 -12.26 -43.02 46.72
N LYS A 306 -11.85 -41.92 47.36
CA LYS A 306 -11.70 -41.84 48.82
C LYS A 306 -13.06 -41.99 49.51
N GLN A 307 -14.09 -41.28 49.05
CA GLN A 307 -15.45 -41.40 49.55
C GLN A 307 -16.00 -42.83 49.40
N ILE A 308 -15.77 -43.48 48.24
CA ILE A 308 -16.16 -44.87 48.01
C ILE A 308 -15.49 -45.80 49.01
N LYS A 309 -14.19 -45.65 49.28
CA LYS A 309 -13.48 -46.47 50.29
C LYS A 309 -14.08 -46.28 51.69
N GLU A 310 -14.40 -45.05 52.04
CA GLU A 310 -14.98 -44.69 53.33
C GLU A 310 -16.38 -45.28 53.49
N LEU A 311 -17.24 -45.13 52.48
CA LEU A 311 -18.56 -45.78 52.42
C LEU A 311 -18.47 -47.31 52.45
N THR A 312 -17.52 -47.90 51.73
CA THR A 312 -17.28 -49.36 51.75
C THR A 312 -16.93 -49.83 53.16
N THR A 313 -16.15 -49.04 53.90
CA THR A 313 -15.81 -49.33 55.31
C THR A 313 -17.05 -49.21 56.19
N GLN A 314 -17.84 -48.14 56.05
CA GLN A 314 -19.10 -47.95 56.78
C GLN A 314 -20.10 -49.07 56.51
N ILE A 315 -20.25 -49.53 55.26
CA ILE A 315 -21.12 -50.65 54.90
C ILE A 315 -20.66 -51.92 55.63
N LYS A 316 -19.36 -52.20 55.65
CA LYS A 316 -18.80 -53.36 56.33
C LYS A 316 -19.05 -53.30 57.85
N ASP A 317 -18.89 -52.12 58.45
CA ASP A 317 -19.19 -51.91 59.87
C ASP A 317 -20.69 -52.05 60.16
N LEU A 318 -21.56 -51.56 59.26
CA LEU A 318 -23.01 -51.74 59.34
C LEU A 318 -23.42 -53.20 59.17
N GLU A 319 -22.80 -53.96 58.27
CA GLU A 319 -23.04 -55.39 58.10
C GLU A 319 -22.65 -56.15 59.38
N GLN A 320 -21.50 -55.84 59.97
CA GLN A 320 -21.10 -56.39 61.28
C GLN A 320 -22.06 -55.97 62.39
N ALA A 321 -22.51 -54.72 62.40
CA ALA A 321 -23.50 -54.22 63.33
C ALA A 321 -24.85 -54.91 63.13
N LYS A 322 -25.25 -55.24 61.90
CA LYS A 322 -26.49 -55.96 61.56
C LYS A 322 -26.41 -57.42 61.98
N ASP A 323 -25.25 -58.06 61.86
CA ASP A 323 -24.99 -59.39 62.44
C ASP A 323 -25.02 -59.38 63.98
N LEU A 324 -24.64 -58.26 64.60
CA LEU A 324 -24.79 -58.00 66.04
C LEU A 324 -26.25 -57.65 66.43
N GLN A 325 -26.99 -56.96 65.56
CA GLN A 325 -28.38 -56.54 65.78
C GLN A 325 -29.39 -57.66 65.45
N ALA A 326 -29.00 -58.67 64.65
CA ALA A 326 -29.70 -59.95 64.56
C ALA A 326 -29.68 -60.75 65.88
N LYS A 327 -28.93 -60.29 66.90
CA LYS A 327 -29.00 -60.80 68.29
C LYS A 327 -29.83 -59.91 69.24
N THR A 328 -30.31 -58.74 68.84
CA THR A 328 -31.11 -57.86 69.72
C THR A 328 -32.10 -56.98 68.97
N ASP A 329 -33.38 -57.21 69.30
CA ASP A 329 -34.62 -56.50 68.98
C ASP A 329 -34.60 -54.96 68.78
N ASN A 330 -35.59 -54.53 67.98
CA ASN A 330 -36.45 -53.33 68.09
C ASN A 330 -35.91 -51.90 67.82
N THR A 331 -36.52 -51.30 66.77
CA THR A 331 -37.07 -49.92 66.62
C THR A 331 -36.21 -48.68 66.28
N LYS A 332 -36.59 -48.07 65.13
CA LYS A 332 -36.74 -46.64 64.74
C LYS A 332 -35.55 -45.74 64.32
N GLU A 333 -35.66 -45.21 63.09
CA GLU A 333 -34.91 -44.12 62.41
C GLU A 333 -35.27 -42.69 62.91
N PRO A 334 -34.46 -41.66 62.54
CA PRO A 334 -34.98 -40.63 61.62
C PRO A 334 -33.98 -39.93 60.65
N SER A 335 -34.56 -39.24 59.65
CA SER A 335 -34.00 -38.46 58.51
C SER A 335 -33.46 -37.06 58.84
N ILE A 336 -32.58 -36.50 57.96
CA ILE A 336 -32.29 -35.05 57.82
C ILE A 336 -32.04 -34.65 56.34
N THR A 337 -32.48 -33.44 55.95
CA THR A 337 -32.48 -32.79 54.61
C THR A 337 -31.61 -31.51 54.58
N VAL A 338 -30.97 -31.14 53.45
CA VAL A 338 -30.30 -29.83 53.24
C VAL A 338 -30.46 -29.31 51.78
N GLN A 339 -30.73 -28.00 51.62
CA GLN A 339 -30.82 -27.21 50.37
C GLN A 339 -29.60 -26.27 50.19
N SER A 340 -29.27 -25.88 48.94
CA SER A 340 -28.46 -24.67 48.64
C SER A 340 -28.78 -24.04 47.26
N GLN A 341 -28.71 -22.71 47.17
CA GLN A 341 -28.81 -21.86 45.96
C GLN A 341 -27.70 -20.80 46.00
N HIS A 342 -27.10 -20.44 44.85
CA HIS A 342 -26.37 -19.19 44.59
C HIS A 342 -26.49 -18.81 43.09
N GLN A 343 -26.67 -17.51 42.80
CA GLN A 343 -26.61 -16.88 41.47
C GLN A 343 -25.53 -15.79 41.45
N VAL A 344 -24.89 -15.57 40.30
CA VAL A 344 -23.86 -14.55 40.04
C VAL A 344 -24.29 -13.71 38.82
N THR A 345 -24.12 -12.39 38.91
CA THR A 345 -24.38 -11.40 37.85
C THR A 345 -23.06 -10.79 37.36
N ILE A 346 -22.89 -10.61 36.06
CA ILE A 346 -21.76 -9.90 35.44
C ILE A 346 -22.30 -8.73 34.61
N THR A 347 -21.75 -7.53 34.84
CA THR A 347 -22.02 -6.29 34.11
C THR A 347 -20.84 -5.94 33.19
N THR A 348 -21.11 -5.53 31.95
CA THR A 348 -20.13 -4.92 31.02
C THR A 348 -20.59 -3.53 30.59
N THR A 349 -19.62 -2.62 30.41
CA THR A 349 -19.75 -1.16 30.25
C THR A 349 -20.10 -0.73 28.82
N GLU A 350 -20.94 0.32 28.69
CA GLU A 350 -21.77 0.64 27.51
C GLU A 350 -21.11 1.43 26.36
N GLU A 351 -19.90 2.01 26.53
CA GLU A 351 -19.35 2.98 25.55
C GLU A 351 -18.70 2.34 24.28
N SER A 352 -18.40 1.04 24.27
CA SER A 352 -17.78 0.34 23.12
C SER A 352 -18.78 -0.18 22.07
N ASN A 353 -20.08 0.07 22.24
CA ASN A 353 -21.10 -0.61 21.45
C ASN A 353 -21.57 0.15 20.20
N GLU A 354 -21.50 1.48 20.14
CA GLU A 354 -22.14 2.23 19.05
C GLU A 354 -21.46 2.03 17.68
N VAL A 355 -20.13 2.20 17.60
CA VAL A 355 -19.36 1.96 16.36
C VAL A 355 -19.44 0.49 15.92
N THR A 356 -19.35 -0.43 16.88
CA THR A 356 -19.43 -1.87 16.61
C THR A 356 -20.80 -2.26 16.03
N ASN A 357 -21.88 -1.70 16.57
CA ASN A 357 -23.23 -1.92 16.06
C ASN A 357 -23.42 -1.31 14.66
N ILE A 358 -22.87 -0.13 14.42
CA ILE A 358 -22.90 0.49 13.08
C ILE A 358 -22.13 -0.38 12.08
N LEU A 359 -20.92 -0.83 12.43
CA LEU A 359 -20.11 -1.70 11.58
C LEU A 359 -20.85 -2.98 11.19
N GLN A 360 -21.52 -3.64 12.13
CA GLN A 360 -22.33 -4.83 11.83
C GLN A 360 -23.44 -4.53 10.82
N LYS A 361 -24.17 -3.42 11.01
CA LYS A 361 -25.24 -3.01 10.08
C LYS A 361 -24.69 -2.66 8.69
N VAL A 362 -23.59 -1.91 8.63
CA VAL A 362 -22.90 -1.55 7.38
C VAL A 362 -22.50 -2.81 6.61
N GLN A 363 -21.83 -3.76 7.28
CA GLN A 363 -21.36 -5.01 6.69
C GLN A 363 -22.49 -5.91 6.21
N SER A 364 -23.64 -5.89 6.90
CA SER A 364 -24.85 -6.61 6.48
C SER A 364 -25.62 -5.93 5.34
N ASN A 365 -25.16 -4.75 4.87
CA ASN A 365 -25.85 -3.92 3.89
C ASN A 365 -27.31 -3.64 4.27
N ASP A 366 -27.53 -3.34 5.56
CA ASP A 366 -28.86 -3.13 6.15
C ASP A 366 -29.62 -2.03 5.40
N PRO A 367 -30.77 -2.33 4.76
CA PRO A 367 -31.52 -1.36 3.96
C PRO A 367 -32.12 -0.22 4.79
N THR A 368 -32.17 -0.37 6.12
CA THR A 368 -32.66 0.68 7.02
C THR A 368 -31.58 1.70 7.38
N LEU A 369 -30.30 1.38 7.15
CA LEU A 369 -29.17 2.27 7.43
C LEU A 369 -28.76 3.01 6.17
N THR A 370 -29.38 4.17 5.94
CA THR A 370 -29.05 5.04 4.80
C THR A 370 -28.09 6.18 5.17
N LYS A 371 -27.96 6.48 6.46
CA LYS A 371 -27.14 7.59 6.97
C LYS A 371 -26.34 7.13 8.18
N ILE A 372 -25.06 7.52 8.25
CA ILE A 372 -24.21 7.33 9.42
C ILE A 372 -23.95 8.70 10.04
N ASN A 373 -24.51 8.92 11.23
CA ASN A 373 -24.21 10.11 12.03
C ASN A 373 -23.30 9.73 13.20
N LEU A 374 -22.04 10.16 13.12
CA LEU A 374 -21.04 9.99 14.18
C LEU A 374 -20.53 11.32 14.71
N GLN A 375 -21.31 12.39 14.53
CA GLN A 375 -20.96 13.71 15.02
C GLN A 375 -20.70 13.68 16.53
N SER A 376 -19.55 14.22 16.96
CA SER A 376 -19.18 14.31 18.39
C SER A 376 -19.20 12.98 19.16
N LYS A 377 -18.94 11.86 18.48
CA LYS A 377 -18.90 10.52 19.11
C LYS A 377 -17.53 10.07 19.59
N ASN A 378 -16.56 11.00 19.62
CA ASN A 378 -15.18 10.74 20.02
C ASN A 378 -14.51 9.61 19.21
N ILE A 379 -14.86 9.55 17.92
CA ILE A 379 -14.31 8.58 16.97
C ILE A 379 -12.84 8.91 16.73
N ASN A 380 -11.98 7.89 16.81
CA ASN A 380 -10.57 8.03 16.49
C ASN A 380 -10.26 7.60 15.04
N SER A 381 -9.05 7.92 14.56
CA SER A 381 -8.59 7.57 13.21
C SER A 381 -8.79 6.09 12.85
N GLN A 382 -8.51 5.15 13.76
CA GLN A 382 -8.62 3.72 13.47
C GLN A 382 -10.08 3.29 13.26
N GLN A 383 -11.01 3.82 14.06
CA GLN A 383 -12.43 3.57 13.91
C GLN A 383 -12.98 4.18 12.61
N ALA A 384 -12.55 5.39 12.25
CA ALA A 384 -12.95 6.04 10.99
C ALA A 384 -12.46 5.25 9.77
N ILE A 385 -11.21 4.75 9.79
CA ILE A 385 -10.64 3.89 8.74
C ILE A 385 -11.44 2.59 8.60
N LEU A 386 -11.72 1.89 9.70
CA LEU A 386 -12.51 0.66 9.70
C LEU A 386 -13.93 0.88 9.14
N LEU A 387 -14.55 2.01 9.45
CA LEU A 387 -15.84 2.39 8.89
C LEU A 387 -15.74 2.64 7.38
N CYS A 388 -14.73 3.39 6.93
CA CYS A 388 -14.51 3.62 5.50
C CYS A 388 -14.36 2.29 4.74
N GLU A 389 -13.54 1.36 5.26
CA GLU A 389 -13.38 0.03 4.68
C GLU A 389 -14.69 -0.77 4.61
N ALA A 390 -15.49 -0.73 5.67
CA ALA A 390 -16.78 -1.43 5.71
C ALA A 390 -17.79 -0.83 4.71
N ILE A 391 -17.79 0.49 4.51
CA ILE A 391 -18.75 1.18 3.64
C ILE A 391 -18.39 1.00 2.15
N ARG A 392 -17.14 0.69 1.77
CA ARG A 392 -16.72 0.55 0.36
C ARG A 392 -17.68 -0.23 -0.54
N ASN A 393 -18.25 -1.32 -0.01
CA ASN A 393 -19.17 -2.20 -0.77
C ASN A 393 -20.65 -2.05 -0.37
N ASN A 394 -20.99 -1.09 0.48
CA ASN A 394 -22.35 -0.84 0.93
C ASN A 394 -23.13 -0.02 -0.13
N SER A 395 -24.35 -0.44 -0.45
CA SER A 395 -25.18 0.19 -1.49
C SER A 395 -26.41 0.94 -0.96
N LYS A 396 -26.47 1.16 0.36
CA LYS A 396 -27.60 1.77 1.06
C LYS A 396 -27.25 3.12 1.67
N ILE A 397 -26.01 3.28 2.11
CA ILE A 397 -25.54 4.50 2.75
C ILE A 397 -25.27 5.58 1.70
N ASN A 398 -25.86 6.75 1.90
CA ASN A 398 -25.64 7.92 1.06
C ASN A 398 -25.10 9.14 1.83
N GLU A 399 -24.97 9.05 3.15
CA GLU A 399 -24.49 10.16 4.00
C GLU A 399 -23.61 9.63 5.13
N ILE A 400 -22.46 10.29 5.32
CA ILE A 400 -21.52 10.02 6.40
C ILE A 400 -21.16 11.33 7.08
N ASP A 401 -21.39 11.40 8.38
CA ASP A 401 -21.02 12.54 9.21
C ASP A 401 -19.96 12.13 10.24
N PHE A 402 -18.71 12.57 10.01
CA PHE A 402 -17.58 12.42 10.92
C PHE A 402 -17.28 13.70 11.70
N SER A 403 -18.14 14.72 11.63
CA SER A 403 -17.89 16.02 12.21
C SER A 403 -17.61 15.99 13.70
N LYS A 404 -16.86 16.98 14.20
CA LYS A 404 -16.58 17.14 15.64
C LYS A 404 -15.92 15.93 16.29
N ASN A 405 -15.08 15.23 15.53
CA ASN A 405 -14.24 14.15 16.04
C ASN A 405 -12.76 14.53 15.90
N PRO A 406 -12.21 15.29 16.86
CA PRO A 406 -10.84 15.82 16.77
C PRO A 406 -9.75 14.74 16.87
N LEU A 407 -10.11 13.49 17.16
CA LEU A 407 -9.20 12.34 17.15
C LEU A 407 -9.06 11.71 15.75
N ILE A 408 -9.87 12.13 14.77
CA ILE A 408 -9.69 11.77 13.36
C ILE A 408 -8.62 12.69 12.78
N GLN A 409 -7.45 12.12 12.48
CA GLN A 409 -6.28 12.83 11.99
C GLN A 409 -5.36 11.95 11.16
N GLY A 410 -4.46 12.61 10.41
CA GLY A 410 -3.38 11.97 9.67
C GLY A 410 -3.72 11.54 8.24
N GLN A 411 -2.67 11.37 7.43
CA GLN A 411 -2.79 11.07 5.99
C GLN A 411 -3.54 9.75 5.72
N GLN A 412 -3.37 8.73 6.57
CA GLN A 412 -4.05 7.42 6.41
C GLN A 412 -5.58 7.53 6.43
N CYS A 413 -6.14 8.48 7.20
CA CYS A 413 -7.58 8.73 7.20
C CYS A 413 -8.03 9.36 5.87
N ILE A 414 -7.28 10.33 5.34
CA ILE A 414 -7.56 10.90 4.01
C ILE A 414 -7.50 9.82 2.93
N ASP A 415 -6.46 8.98 2.97
CA ASP A 415 -6.30 7.90 2.01
C ASP A 415 -7.49 6.93 2.07
N SER A 416 -7.96 6.59 3.28
CA SER A 416 -9.13 5.71 3.48
C SER A 416 -10.45 6.32 3.02
N ILE A 417 -10.64 7.64 3.21
CA ILE A 417 -11.79 8.37 2.69
C ILE A 417 -11.76 8.42 1.16
N CYS A 418 -10.60 8.69 0.56
CA CYS A 418 -10.42 8.62 -0.89
C CYS A 418 -10.74 7.23 -1.44
N ASP A 419 -10.19 6.19 -0.80
CA ASP A 419 -10.40 4.80 -1.14
C ASP A 419 -11.89 4.39 -1.06
N LEU A 420 -12.61 4.97 -0.10
CA LEU A 420 -14.06 4.86 0.02
C LEU A 420 -14.78 5.50 -1.17
N LEU A 421 -14.45 6.75 -1.49
CA LEU A 421 -15.06 7.46 -2.61
C LEU A 421 -14.76 6.77 -3.96
N ASP A 422 -13.54 6.28 -4.17
CA ASP A 422 -13.19 5.60 -5.43
C ASP A 422 -13.98 4.30 -5.64
N ALA A 423 -14.36 3.61 -4.55
CA ALA A 423 -15.04 2.32 -4.60
C ALA A 423 -16.58 2.41 -4.49
N ASN A 424 -17.08 3.37 -3.72
CA ASN A 424 -18.50 3.51 -3.41
C ASN A 424 -19.09 4.69 -4.19
N ASN A 425 -19.99 4.41 -5.11
CA ASN A 425 -20.65 5.44 -5.92
C ASN A 425 -22.02 5.88 -5.37
N HIS A 426 -22.39 5.52 -4.15
CA HIS A 426 -23.69 5.84 -3.55
C HIS A 426 -23.64 7.02 -2.56
N ILE A 427 -22.45 7.40 -2.09
CA ILE A 427 -22.29 8.50 -1.14
C ILE A 427 -22.61 9.83 -1.83
N GLN A 428 -23.49 10.60 -1.20
CA GLN A 428 -23.90 11.93 -1.65
C GLN A 428 -23.41 13.01 -0.70
N ASN A 429 -23.35 12.73 0.60
CA ASN A 429 -23.02 13.73 1.62
C ASN A 429 -21.85 13.24 2.49
N LEU A 430 -20.82 14.08 2.68
CA LEU A 430 -19.65 13.78 3.49
C LEU A 430 -19.28 14.96 4.39
N TYR A 431 -19.44 14.82 5.70
CA TYR A 431 -19.17 15.90 6.66
C TYR A 431 -17.91 15.63 7.48
N LEU A 432 -16.94 16.56 7.46
CA LEU A 432 -15.62 16.45 8.09
C LEU A 432 -15.22 17.65 8.96
N ASP A 433 -16.15 18.57 9.24
CA ASP A 433 -15.93 19.76 10.09
C ASP A 433 -15.41 19.37 11.48
N ASP A 434 -14.61 20.23 12.10
CA ASP A 434 -14.02 19.97 13.44
C ASP A 434 -13.25 18.63 13.58
N THR A 435 -12.70 18.10 12.49
CA THR A 435 -11.68 17.03 12.54
C THR A 435 -10.26 17.59 12.43
N LYS A 436 -9.23 16.76 12.64
CA LYS A 436 -7.81 17.16 12.54
C LYS A 436 -7.11 16.57 11.31
N LEU A 437 -7.87 16.39 10.23
CA LEU A 437 -7.30 16.03 8.93
C LEU A 437 -6.47 17.19 8.37
N ILE A 438 -5.43 16.87 7.60
CA ILE A 438 -4.49 17.82 7.00
C ILE A 438 -4.14 17.38 5.58
N ASN A 439 -3.67 18.30 4.72
CA ASN A 439 -3.26 18.02 3.35
C ASN A 439 -4.42 17.58 2.43
N PHE A 440 -5.36 18.49 2.16
CA PHE A 440 -6.60 18.21 1.44
C PHE A 440 -6.44 18.07 -0.07
N SER A 441 -5.26 18.36 -0.63
CA SER A 441 -4.97 18.21 -2.06
C SER A 441 -5.38 16.85 -2.63
N ARG A 442 -5.10 15.76 -1.89
CA ARG A 442 -5.53 14.42 -2.27
C ARG A 442 -7.05 14.26 -2.19
N LEU A 443 -7.66 14.68 -1.08
CA LEU A 443 -9.11 14.58 -0.86
C LEU A 443 -9.89 15.33 -1.95
N LEU A 444 -9.51 16.56 -2.27
CA LEU A 444 -10.11 17.37 -3.33
C LEU A 444 -10.04 16.66 -4.69
N ASN A 445 -8.90 16.02 -5.02
CA ASN A 445 -8.78 15.25 -6.24
C ASN A 445 -9.72 14.03 -6.27
N CYS A 446 -9.87 13.32 -5.15
CA CYS A 446 -10.81 12.19 -5.05
C CYS A 446 -12.27 12.67 -5.15
N ILE A 447 -12.62 13.75 -4.44
CA ILE A 447 -13.94 14.38 -4.54
C ILE A 447 -14.23 14.74 -5.99
N LYS A 448 -13.28 15.38 -6.69
CA LYS A 448 -13.43 15.77 -8.10
C LYS A 448 -13.79 14.59 -9.02
N GLN A 449 -13.23 13.41 -8.79
CA GLN A 449 -13.56 12.20 -9.57
C GLN A 449 -14.91 11.58 -9.18
N HIS A 450 -15.33 11.73 -7.92
CA HIS A 450 -16.57 11.14 -7.42
C HIS A 450 -17.79 11.99 -7.79
N THR A 451 -18.47 11.67 -8.90
CA THR A 451 -19.55 12.51 -9.48
C THR A 451 -20.84 12.60 -8.67
N ASN A 452 -21.09 11.69 -7.72
CA ASN A 452 -22.39 11.63 -7.01
C ASN A 452 -22.41 12.40 -5.68
N LEU A 453 -21.28 13.00 -5.25
CA LEU A 453 -21.26 13.86 -4.08
C LEU A 453 -21.99 15.18 -4.38
N ILE A 454 -22.88 15.58 -3.48
CA ILE A 454 -23.72 16.77 -3.53
C ILE A 454 -23.24 17.77 -2.48
N ASP A 455 -22.91 17.30 -1.28
CA ASP A 455 -22.55 18.15 -0.15
C ASP A 455 -21.31 17.61 0.57
N VAL A 456 -20.34 18.49 0.82
CA VAL A 456 -19.09 18.15 1.49
C VAL A 456 -18.68 19.30 2.40
N THR A 457 -18.39 19.00 3.67
CA THR A 457 -17.70 19.96 4.56
C THR A 457 -16.26 19.52 4.77
N LEU A 458 -15.34 20.49 4.77
CA LEU A 458 -13.95 20.26 5.15
C LEU A 458 -13.71 20.69 6.60
N PRO A 459 -12.65 20.16 7.25
CA PRO A 459 -12.27 20.60 8.58
C PRO A 459 -11.77 22.05 8.58
N ASP A 460 -11.85 22.72 9.73
CA ASP A 460 -11.38 24.10 9.96
C ASP A 460 -9.90 24.34 9.58
N ALA A 461 -9.11 23.29 9.44
CA ALA A 461 -7.73 23.36 8.98
C ALA A 461 -7.59 23.61 7.46
N ALA A 462 -8.68 23.51 6.69
CA ALA A 462 -8.67 23.79 5.26
C ALA A 462 -8.44 25.28 5.02
N THR A 463 -7.61 25.59 4.03
CA THR A 463 -7.33 26.96 3.61
C THR A 463 -8.49 27.52 2.80
N ASP A 464 -8.67 28.84 2.78
CA ASP A 464 -9.67 29.51 1.94
C ASP A 464 -9.59 29.06 0.47
N LYS A 465 -8.38 28.85 -0.04
CA LYS A 465 -8.15 28.33 -1.39
C LYS A 465 -8.70 26.91 -1.60
N GLU A 466 -8.57 26.04 -0.60
CA GLU A 466 -9.09 24.67 -0.67
C GLU A 466 -10.62 24.65 -0.56
N LEU A 467 -11.21 25.57 0.20
CA LEU A 467 -12.66 25.79 0.26
C LEU A 467 -13.18 26.32 -1.09
N ASP A 468 -12.54 27.33 -1.67
CA ASP A 468 -12.87 27.84 -3.01
C ASP A 468 -12.77 26.74 -4.06
N GLU A 469 -11.74 25.88 -3.99
CA GLU A 469 -11.58 24.75 -4.90
C GLU A 469 -12.70 23.71 -4.73
N LEU A 470 -13.12 23.42 -3.50
CA LEU A 470 -14.24 22.55 -3.22
C LEU A 470 -15.55 23.11 -3.80
N ASP A 471 -15.85 24.39 -3.56
CA ASP A 471 -17.04 25.05 -4.08
C ASP A 471 -17.07 24.97 -5.61
N ASN A 472 -15.96 25.26 -6.28
CA ASN A 472 -15.83 25.11 -7.73
C ASN A 472 -16.05 23.67 -8.22
N ILE A 473 -15.64 22.65 -7.44
CA ILE A 473 -15.85 21.24 -7.80
C ILE A 473 -17.32 20.85 -7.66
N LEU A 474 -18.01 21.34 -6.63
CA LEU A 474 -19.42 21.02 -6.37
C LEU A 474 -20.35 21.79 -7.34
N ASP A 475 -20.08 23.08 -7.60
CA ASP A 475 -20.86 23.91 -8.53
C ASP A 475 -20.77 23.44 -9.99
N ALA A 476 -19.71 22.71 -10.35
CA ALA A 476 -19.51 22.22 -11.72
C ALA A 476 -20.36 20.98 -12.08
N ARG A 477 -21.18 20.47 -11.15
CA ARG A 477 -22.01 19.27 -11.30
C ARG A 477 -23.47 19.61 -11.50
#